data_AF-A0A3E1EFU7-F1
#
_entry.id   AF-A0A3E1EFU7-F1
#
_cell.length_a   1.000
_cell.length_b   1.000
_cell.length_c   1.000
_cell.angle_alpha   90.00
_cell.angle_beta   90.00
_cell.angle_gamma   90.00
#
_symmetry.space_group_name_H-M   'P 1'
#
loop_
_entity.id
_entity.type
_entity.pdbx_description
1 polymer ?
#
loop_
_entity_poly.entity_id
_entity_poly.type
_entity_poly.pdbx_seq_one_letter_code
_entity_poly.pdbx_strand_id
1 'polypeptide(L)'
;MGSTKQGQAPFGYRWQGGHLRLNEQEAATRRTAFDLFITLKSKSAVARALNDQKRFTRSGKDWSDVQIGRILECSSAIGRYEINRTAVGDDGKRMATGFAARAVVACEPIVTQKVWSRTAEILRAKRTARKADPEVTLAGLVRCRCGVQMSHSAERAEFRCSKCATNLGLDDLEAIFSGDFG
;
A
#
# COMPACT_ATOMS: atom_id res chain seq x y z
N MET A 1 -29.66 -21.05 -12.33
CA MET A 1 -29.54 -19.58 -12.26
C MET A 1 -28.16 -19.24 -11.71
N GLY A 2 -27.30 -18.66 -12.55
CA GLY A 2 -25.87 -18.51 -12.27
C GLY A 2 -25.59 -17.50 -11.18
N SER A 3 -25.12 -17.96 -10.03
CA SER A 3 -24.49 -17.10 -9.05
C SER A 3 -23.17 -16.60 -9.64
N THR A 4 -23.18 -15.41 -10.24
CA THR A 4 -21.94 -14.64 -10.37
C THR A 4 -21.41 -14.50 -8.94
N LYS A 5 -20.28 -15.16 -8.63
CA LYS A 5 -19.63 -15.10 -7.33
C LYS A 5 -19.11 -13.69 -7.11
N GLN A 6 -20.03 -12.77 -6.80
CA GLN A 6 -19.75 -11.41 -6.41
C GLN A 6 -19.03 -11.55 -5.06
N GLY A 7 -17.71 -11.36 -5.07
CA GLY A 7 -16.90 -11.37 -3.86
C GLY A 7 -17.39 -10.32 -2.86
N GLN A 8 -16.74 -10.24 -1.70
CA GLN A 8 -17.10 -9.26 -0.69
C GLN A 8 -17.10 -7.83 -1.27
N ALA A 9 -18.20 -7.10 -1.10
CA ALA A 9 -18.32 -5.70 -1.53
C ALA A 9 -17.20 -4.84 -0.91
N PRO A 10 -16.69 -3.82 -1.62
CA PRO A 10 -15.72 -2.89 -1.06
C PRO A 10 -16.29 -2.18 0.18
N PHE A 11 -15.42 -1.76 1.10
CA PHE A 11 -15.85 -1.03 2.30
C PHE A 11 -16.51 0.30 1.91
N GLY A 12 -17.67 0.60 2.49
CA GLY A 12 -18.53 1.72 2.07
C GLY A 12 -19.70 1.29 1.17
N TYR A 13 -19.77 0.02 0.78
CA TYR A 13 -20.82 -0.48 -0.12
C TYR A 13 -21.35 -1.86 0.29
N ARG A 14 -22.55 -2.18 -0.19
CA ARG A 14 -23.15 -3.52 -0.15
C ARG A 14 -23.67 -3.91 -1.54
N TRP A 15 -23.65 -5.21 -1.83
CA TRP A 15 -24.31 -5.73 -3.02
C TRP A 15 -25.82 -5.76 -2.80
N GLN A 16 -26.58 -5.14 -3.71
CA GLN A 16 -28.04 -5.19 -3.72
C GLN A 16 -28.50 -5.31 -5.18
N GLY A 17 -29.12 -6.44 -5.51
CA GLY A 17 -29.60 -6.72 -6.87
C GLY A 17 -28.50 -6.69 -7.94
N GLY A 18 -27.27 -7.13 -7.61
CA GLY A 18 -26.14 -7.09 -8.54
C GLY A 18 -25.48 -5.71 -8.70
N HIS A 19 -25.94 -4.70 -7.97
CA HIS A 19 -25.36 -3.36 -7.97
C HIS A 19 -24.72 -3.04 -6.62
N LEU A 20 -23.69 -2.20 -6.64
CA LEU A 20 -23.11 -1.65 -5.41
C LEU A 20 -23.92 -0.44 -4.95
N ARG A 21 -24.52 -0.56 -3.76
CA ARG A 21 -25.21 0.53 -3.08
C ARG A 21 -24.39 1.02 -1.90
N LEU A 22 -24.43 2.33 -1.64
CA LEU A 22 -23.73 2.91 -0.52
C LEU A 22 -24.24 2.31 0.79
N ASN A 23 -23.30 2.02 1.67
CA ASN A 23 -23.57 1.88 3.09
C ASN A 23 -23.15 3.18 3.75
N GLU A 24 -24.09 4.02 4.17
CA GLU A 24 -23.77 5.36 4.67
C GLU A 24 -22.84 5.36 5.88
N GLN A 25 -22.98 4.41 6.80
CA GLN A 25 -22.12 4.34 7.99
C GLN A 25 -20.66 4.01 7.62
N GLU A 26 -20.47 3.02 6.74
CA GLU A 26 -19.14 2.64 6.26
C GLU A 26 -18.58 3.73 5.33
N ALA A 27 -19.41 4.33 4.48
CA ALA A 27 -19.03 5.39 3.57
C ALA A 27 -18.57 6.64 4.35
N ALA A 28 -19.30 7.05 5.39
CA ALA A 28 -18.90 8.14 6.28
C ALA A 28 -17.56 7.86 6.98
N THR A 29 -17.36 6.62 7.44
CA THR A 29 -16.07 6.19 8.02
C THR A 29 -14.95 6.26 6.98
N ARG A 30 -15.22 5.86 5.74
CA ARG A 30 -14.26 5.93 4.64
C ARG A 30 -13.95 7.38 4.26
N ARG A 31 -14.93 8.29 4.20
CA ARG A 31 -14.72 9.74 4.02
C ARG A 31 -13.78 10.30 5.09
N THR A 32 -14.07 9.98 6.35
CA THR A 32 -13.23 10.37 7.49
C THR A 32 -11.79 9.85 7.35
N ALA A 33 -11.62 8.62 6.85
CA ALA A 33 -10.29 8.06 6.60
C ALA A 33 -9.50 8.85 5.54
N PHE A 34 -10.15 9.36 4.49
CA PHE A 34 -9.53 10.23 3.49
C PHE A 34 -9.07 11.56 4.11
N ASP A 35 -9.95 12.22 4.85
CA ASP A 35 -9.65 13.52 5.48
C ASP A 35 -8.51 13.40 6.50
N LEU A 36 -8.57 12.38 7.36
CA LEU A 36 -7.51 12.07 8.32
C LEU A 36 -6.20 11.74 7.59
N PHE A 37 -6.24 11.00 6.49
CA PHE A 37 -5.01 10.65 5.77
C PHE A 37 -4.37 11.85 5.09
N ILE A 38 -5.16 12.77 4.52
CA ILE A 38 -4.63 14.01 3.92
C ILE A 38 -3.92 14.85 4.99
N THR A 39 -4.48 14.87 6.21
CA THR A 39 -3.95 15.63 7.35
C THR A 39 -2.71 14.96 7.96
N LEU A 40 -2.85 13.72 8.40
CA LEU A 40 -1.83 12.97 9.15
C LEU A 40 -0.75 12.36 8.26
N LYS A 41 -1.08 12.10 6.99
CA LYS A 41 -0.23 11.44 5.99
C LYS A 41 0.29 10.06 6.43
N SER A 42 -0.27 9.42 7.45
CA SER A 42 0.19 8.14 8.00
C SER A 42 -0.94 7.14 8.13
N LYS A 43 -0.81 5.96 7.51
CA LYS A 43 -1.83 4.91 7.54
C LYS A 43 -2.09 4.38 8.96
N SER A 44 -1.03 4.21 9.75
CA SER A 44 -1.14 3.76 11.14
C SER A 44 -1.78 4.82 12.05
N ALA A 45 -1.46 6.10 11.85
CA ALA A 45 -2.08 7.19 12.59
C ALA A 45 -3.58 7.30 12.29
N VAL A 46 -3.98 7.14 11.02
CA VAL A 46 -5.39 7.09 10.61
C VAL A 46 -6.10 5.91 11.25
N ALA A 47 -5.49 4.72 11.23
CA ALA A 47 -6.06 3.52 11.86
C ALA A 47 -6.32 3.76 13.35
N ARG A 48 -5.33 4.29 14.07
CA ARG A 48 -5.45 4.65 15.49
C ARG A 48 -6.57 5.66 15.73
N ALA A 49 -6.61 6.75 14.95
CA ALA A 49 -7.64 7.78 15.08
C ALA A 49 -9.06 7.23 14.86
N LEU A 50 -9.26 6.31 13.91
CA LEU A 50 -10.56 5.67 13.70
C LEU A 50 -10.95 4.72 14.85
N ASN A 51 -9.98 3.96 15.37
CA ASN A 51 -10.20 3.06 16.51
C ASN A 51 -10.52 3.84 17.79
N ASP A 52 -9.84 4.97 18.02
CA ASP A 52 -10.11 5.88 19.14
C ASP A 52 -11.52 6.48 19.04
N GLN A 53 -11.99 6.76 17.82
CA GLN A 53 -13.38 7.17 17.53
C GLN A 53 -14.40 6.01 17.57
N LYS A 54 -13.99 4.79 17.94
CA LYS A 54 -14.85 3.59 17.96
C LYS A 54 -15.51 3.29 16.61
N ARG A 55 -14.84 3.65 15.51
CA ARG A 55 -15.26 3.31 14.14
C ARG A 55 -14.59 2.01 13.72
N PHE A 56 -15.32 0.91 13.75
CA PHE A 56 -14.76 -0.41 13.45
C PHE A 56 -14.91 -0.80 11.97
N THR A 57 -14.16 -1.83 11.58
CA THR A 57 -14.33 -2.51 10.29
C THR A 57 -15.69 -3.21 10.20
N ARG A 58 -16.08 -3.66 9.00
CA ARG A 58 -17.33 -4.39 8.78
C ARG A 58 -17.49 -5.64 9.67
N SER A 59 -16.39 -6.29 10.04
CA SER A 59 -16.40 -7.44 10.95
C SER A 59 -16.28 -7.05 12.44
N GLY A 60 -16.44 -5.77 12.78
CA GLY A 60 -16.35 -5.28 14.16
C GLY A 60 -14.93 -5.26 14.74
N LYS A 61 -13.89 -5.40 13.91
CA LYS A 61 -12.49 -5.37 14.35
C LYS A 61 -11.90 -3.98 14.22
N ASP A 62 -10.85 -3.73 15.00
CA ASP A 62 -9.98 -2.56 14.86
C ASP A 62 -9.32 -2.48 13.48
N TRP A 63 -9.04 -1.25 13.06
CA TRP A 63 -8.31 -0.94 11.85
C TRP A 63 -6.81 -1.18 12.01
N SER A 64 -6.20 -1.76 10.98
CA SER A 64 -4.76 -1.76 10.74
C SER A 64 -4.38 -0.82 9.61
N ASP A 65 -3.11 -0.42 9.57
CA ASP A 65 -2.53 0.39 8.50
C ASP A 65 -2.72 -0.24 7.10
N VAL A 66 -2.63 -1.58 7.01
CA VAL A 66 -2.88 -2.34 5.78
C VAL A 66 -4.33 -2.18 5.31
N GLN A 67 -5.30 -2.26 6.23
CA GLN A 67 -6.71 -2.09 5.88
C GLN A 67 -6.99 -0.65 5.45
N ILE A 68 -6.40 0.34 6.12
CA ILE A 68 -6.49 1.75 5.72
C ILE A 68 -5.92 1.95 4.30
N GLY A 69 -4.74 1.38 4.01
CA GLY A 69 -4.17 1.40 2.67
C GLY A 69 -5.13 0.85 1.61
N ARG A 70 -5.74 -0.31 1.87
CA ARG A 70 -6.69 -0.93 0.94
C ARG A 70 -7.91 -0.07 0.64
N ILE A 71 -8.50 0.60 1.64
CA ILE A 71 -9.67 1.46 1.42
C ILE A 71 -9.32 2.80 0.76
N LEU A 72 -8.12 3.32 0.99
CA LEU A 72 -7.62 4.54 0.34
C LEU A 72 -7.19 4.30 -1.13
N GLU A 73 -6.82 3.06 -1.48
CA GLU A 73 -6.32 2.69 -2.83
C GLU A 73 -7.38 1.98 -3.69
N CYS A 74 -8.53 1.58 -3.13
CA CYS A 74 -9.64 1.01 -3.89
C CYS A 74 -10.46 2.07 -4.68
N SER A 75 -10.40 2.01 -6.02
CA SER A 75 -11.06 2.94 -6.97
C SER A 75 -12.59 3.04 -6.86
N SER A 76 -13.25 2.14 -6.10
CA SER A 76 -14.68 2.30 -5.78
C SER A 76 -14.97 3.65 -5.12
N ALA A 77 -14.01 4.25 -4.39
CA ALA A 77 -14.23 5.54 -3.74
C ALA A 77 -14.57 6.69 -4.73
N ILE A 78 -14.16 6.55 -6.00
CA ILE A 78 -14.47 7.48 -7.11
C ILE A 78 -15.48 6.88 -8.10
N GLY A 79 -16.23 5.86 -7.67
CA GLY A 79 -17.33 5.28 -8.44
C GLY A 79 -16.97 4.15 -9.41
N ARG A 80 -15.74 3.61 -9.35
CA ARG A 80 -15.27 2.55 -10.27
C ARG A 80 -14.72 1.34 -9.52
N TYR A 81 -15.48 0.25 -9.40
CA TYR A 81 -15.02 -0.95 -8.73
C TYR A 81 -14.59 -2.05 -9.71
N GLU A 82 -13.32 -2.46 -9.67
CA GLU A 82 -12.81 -3.57 -10.46
C GLU A 82 -13.06 -4.92 -9.76
N ILE A 83 -13.78 -5.81 -10.43
CA ILE A 83 -13.97 -7.21 -10.03
C ILE A 83 -13.11 -8.16 -10.87
N ASN A 84 -13.05 -9.43 -10.47
CA ASN A 84 -12.26 -10.47 -11.15
C ASN A 84 -10.76 -10.13 -11.25
N ARG A 85 -10.21 -9.48 -10.21
CA ARG A 85 -8.78 -9.13 -10.13
C ARG A 85 -7.86 -10.33 -9.93
N THR A 86 -8.41 -11.46 -9.51
CA THR A 86 -7.68 -12.71 -9.26
C THR A 86 -8.41 -13.88 -9.87
N ALA A 87 -7.67 -14.78 -10.49
CA ALA A 87 -8.11 -16.09 -10.94
C ALA A 87 -7.36 -17.19 -10.17
N VAL A 88 -7.83 -18.43 -10.25
CA VAL A 88 -7.10 -19.60 -9.76
C VAL A 88 -6.49 -20.27 -10.98
N GLY A 89 -5.15 -20.41 -10.99
CA GLY A 89 -4.44 -21.12 -12.04
C GLY A 89 -4.56 -22.63 -11.90
N ASP A 90 -4.08 -23.36 -12.91
CA ASP A 90 -4.20 -24.82 -12.98
C ASP A 90 -3.46 -25.53 -11.82
N ASP A 91 -2.45 -24.88 -11.23
CA ASP A 91 -1.73 -25.34 -10.04
C ASP A 91 -2.48 -25.09 -8.72
N GLY A 92 -3.73 -24.63 -8.80
CA GLY A 92 -4.56 -24.28 -7.65
C GLY A 92 -4.18 -22.95 -6.98
N LYS A 93 -3.15 -22.25 -7.45
CA LYS A 93 -2.71 -20.98 -6.85
C LYS A 93 -3.48 -19.79 -7.40
N ARG A 94 -3.65 -18.77 -6.57
CA ARG A 94 -4.27 -17.51 -6.99
C ARG A 94 -3.27 -16.68 -7.78
N MET A 95 -3.66 -16.26 -8.98
CA MET A 95 -2.89 -15.36 -9.83
C MET A 95 -3.70 -14.10 -10.15
N ALA A 96 -3.01 -13.00 -10.43
CA ALA A 96 -3.67 -11.77 -10.86
C ALA A 96 -4.22 -11.94 -12.28
N THR A 97 -5.48 -11.57 -12.50
CA THR A 97 -6.07 -11.60 -13.83
C THR A 97 -5.58 -10.39 -14.64
N GLY A 98 -5.35 -10.62 -15.93
CA GLY A 98 -5.04 -9.56 -16.89
C GLY A 98 -6.13 -8.49 -16.94
N PHE A 99 -5.77 -7.25 -17.29
CA PHE A 99 -6.69 -6.11 -17.28
C PHE A 99 -7.95 -6.33 -18.12
N ALA A 100 -7.82 -6.97 -19.29
CA ALA A 100 -8.96 -7.25 -20.20
C ALA A 100 -10.03 -8.17 -19.58
N ALA A 101 -9.66 -9.02 -18.63
CA ALA A 101 -10.58 -9.93 -17.95
C ALA A 101 -11.22 -9.33 -16.69
N ARG A 102 -10.81 -8.11 -16.29
CA ARG A 102 -11.40 -7.40 -15.16
C ARG A 102 -12.65 -6.68 -15.64
N ALA A 103 -13.76 -6.90 -14.93
CA ALA A 103 -14.97 -6.13 -15.17
C ALA A 103 -15.01 -4.92 -14.22
N VAL A 104 -15.53 -3.80 -14.70
CA VAL A 104 -15.73 -2.58 -13.92
C VAL A 104 -17.21 -2.45 -13.59
N VAL A 105 -17.50 -2.32 -12.30
CA VAL A 105 -18.85 -2.06 -11.77
C VAL A 105 -18.91 -0.60 -11.36
N ALA A 106 -19.85 0.14 -11.96
CA ALA A 106 -20.14 1.51 -11.58
C ALA A 106 -20.79 1.55 -10.18
N CYS A 107 -20.41 2.53 -9.38
CA CYS A 107 -20.98 2.77 -8.06
C CYS A 107 -21.01 4.27 -7.77
N GLU A 108 -21.81 4.67 -6.79
CA GLU A 108 -21.85 6.06 -6.35
C GLU A 108 -20.54 6.44 -5.66
N PRO A 109 -19.88 7.56 -6.01
CA PRO A 109 -18.60 7.94 -5.42
C PRO A 109 -18.74 8.32 -3.93
N ILE A 110 -17.77 7.90 -3.11
CA ILE A 110 -17.69 8.27 -1.68
C ILE A 110 -16.95 9.61 -1.51
N VAL A 111 -15.93 9.84 -2.34
CA VAL A 111 -15.11 11.06 -2.35
C VAL A 111 -14.99 11.62 -3.76
N THR A 112 -14.62 12.89 -3.88
CA THR A 112 -14.36 13.51 -5.17
C THR A 112 -13.06 13.00 -5.79
N GLN A 113 -12.96 13.10 -7.13
CA GLN A 113 -11.74 12.79 -7.85
C GLN A 113 -10.53 13.58 -7.32
N LYS A 114 -10.72 14.83 -6.90
CA LYS A 114 -9.67 15.69 -6.36
C LYS A 114 -9.09 15.14 -5.05
N VAL A 115 -9.95 14.74 -4.11
CA VAL A 115 -9.55 14.13 -2.83
C VAL A 115 -8.78 12.84 -3.08
N TRP A 116 -9.31 12.00 -3.97
CA TRP A 116 -8.66 10.75 -4.35
C TRP A 116 -7.27 10.94 -4.94
N SER A 117 -7.15 11.82 -5.95
CA SER A 117 -5.87 12.11 -6.60
C SER A 117 -4.85 12.65 -5.59
N ARG A 118 -5.27 13.55 -4.68
CA ARG A 118 -4.39 14.07 -3.64
C ARG A 118 -3.88 12.97 -2.69
N THR A 119 -4.76 12.05 -2.28
CA THR A 119 -4.37 10.89 -1.48
C THR A 119 -3.37 10.00 -2.22
N ALA A 120 -3.61 9.74 -3.50
CA ALA A 120 -2.71 8.95 -4.34
C ALA A 120 -1.32 9.59 -4.49
N GLU A 121 -1.24 10.92 -4.63
CA GLU A 121 0.02 11.66 -4.63
C GLU A 121 0.82 11.45 -3.35
N ILE A 122 0.17 11.62 -2.18
CA ILE A 122 0.82 11.46 -0.87
C ILE A 122 1.33 10.02 -0.71
N LEU A 123 0.51 9.03 -1.09
CA LEU A 123 0.91 7.61 -1.05
C LEU A 123 2.11 7.33 -1.95
N ARG A 124 2.11 7.88 -3.17
CA ARG A 124 3.22 7.72 -4.13
C ARG A 124 4.50 8.36 -3.60
N ALA A 125 4.42 9.60 -3.10
CA ALA A 125 5.55 10.34 -2.56
C ALA A 125 6.21 9.61 -1.38
N LYS A 126 5.40 9.01 -0.49
CA LYS A 126 5.93 8.20 0.61
C LYS A 126 6.62 6.92 0.14
N ARG A 127 6.09 6.29 -0.90
CA ARG A 127 6.72 5.10 -1.48
C ARG A 127 8.04 5.42 -2.18
N THR A 128 8.16 6.58 -2.81
CA THR A 128 9.43 7.02 -3.44
C THR A 128 10.44 7.47 -2.40
N ALA A 129 10.03 8.22 -1.37
CA ALA A 129 10.92 8.62 -0.28
C ALA A 129 11.54 7.40 0.44
N ARG A 130 10.76 6.34 0.69
CA ARG A 130 11.31 5.09 1.28
C ARG A 130 12.35 4.38 0.39
N LYS A 131 12.39 4.68 -0.91
CA LYS A 131 13.39 4.14 -1.83
C LYS A 131 14.61 5.06 -1.98
N ALA A 132 14.45 6.35 -1.69
CA ALA A 132 15.51 7.33 -1.71
C ALA A 132 15.95 7.55 -0.26
N ASP A 133 16.84 6.70 0.23
CA ASP A 133 17.54 6.95 1.49
C ASP A 133 18.70 7.92 1.19
N PRO A 134 18.64 9.20 1.62
CA PRO A 134 19.66 10.18 1.26
C PRO A 134 21.00 9.96 1.97
N GLU A 135 21.04 9.19 3.07
CA GLU A 135 22.28 8.88 3.79
C GLU A 135 23.06 7.71 3.18
N VAL A 136 22.51 7.07 2.14
CA VAL A 136 23.10 5.84 1.60
C VAL A 136 23.09 5.89 0.09
N THR A 137 23.90 6.79 -0.46
CA THR A 137 24.20 6.89 -1.89
C THR A 137 24.59 5.53 -2.50
N LEU A 138 25.09 4.60 -1.68
CA LEU A 138 25.54 3.27 -2.04
C LEU A 138 24.51 2.14 -1.78
N ALA A 139 23.29 2.46 -1.29
CA ALA A 139 22.26 1.46 -1.01
C ALA A 139 21.86 0.73 -2.29
N GLY A 140 22.16 -0.57 -2.34
CA GLY A 140 21.89 -1.42 -3.50
C GLY A 140 23.03 -1.56 -4.50
N LEU A 141 24.14 -0.84 -4.31
CA LEU A 141 25.36 -0.99 -5.11
C LEU A 141 26.38 -1.92 -4.45
N VAL A 142 26.41 -1.97 -3.10
CA VAL A 142 27.36 -2.79 -2.34
C VAL A 142 26.99 -4.27 -2.40
N ARG A 143 27.91 -5.09 -2.90
CA ARG A 143 27.80 -6.56 -2.96
C ARG A 143 28.92 -7.22 -2.17
N CYS A 144 28.56 -8.26 -1.42
CA CYS A 144 29.54 -9.10 -0.74
C CYS A 144 30.29 -9.97 -1.76
N ARG A 145 31.47 -10.48 -1.40
CA ARG A 145 32.22 -11.48 -2.17
C ARG A 145 31.41 -12.73 -2.54
N CYS A 146 30.34 -13.02 -1.79
CA CYS A 146 29.43 -14.13 -2.08
C CYS A 146 28.37 -13.79 -3.14
N GLY A 147 28.43 -12.61 -3.75
CA GLY A 147 27.53 -12.13 -4.81
C GLY A 147 26.20 -11.53 -4.33
N VAL A 148 25.90 -11.62 -3.03
CA VAL A 148 24.65 -11.11 -2.45
C VAL A 148 24.76 -9.61 -2.20
N GLN A 149 23.70 -8.88 -2.53
CA GLN A 149 23.57 -7.45 -2.23
C GLN A 149 23.48 -7.25 -0.71
N MET A 150 24.30 -6.35 -0.19
CA MET A 150 24.35 -6.07 1.26
C MET A 150 23.24 -5.09 1.65
N SER A 151 22.68 -5.30 2.85
CA SER A 151 21.67 -4.40 3.43
C SER A 151 22.36 -3.34 4.28
N HIS A 152 22.00 -2.07 4.09
CA HIS A 152 22.46 -0.98 4.94
C HIS A 152 21.63 -0.88 6.23
N SER A 153 22.29 -0.57 7.33
CA SER A 153 21.68 -0.26 8.62
C SER A 153 22.02 1.18 8.99
N ALA A 154 21.07 2.10 8.84
CA ALA A 154 21.26 3.52 9.19
C ALA A 154 21.68 3.71 10.66
N GLU A 155 21.11 2.92 11.59
CA GLU A 155 21.44 2.97 13.01
C GLU A 155 22.91 2.63 13.33
N ARG A 156 23.58 1.90 12.44
CA ARG A 156 24.96 1.41 12.66
C ARG A 156 25.94 1.98 11.64
N ALA A 157 25.47 2.75 10.65
CA ALA A 157 26.26 3.20 9.51
C ALA A 157 27.09 2.07 8.86
N GLU A 158 26.48 0.90 8.69
CA GLU A 158 27.16 -0.31 8.21
C GLU A 158 26.34 -1.05 7.14
N PHE A 159 27.04 -1.66 6.19
CA PHE A 159 26.50 -2.66 5.28
C PHE A 159 26.72 -4.05 5.84
N ARG A 160 25.67 -4.87 5.87
CA ARG A 160 25.72 -6.26 6.33
C ARG A 160 25.32 -7.24 5.25
N CYS A 161 26.12 -8.30 5.10
CA CYS A 161 25.77 -9.44 4.25
C CYS A 161 24.87 -10.42 5.02
N SER A 162 23.70 -10.73 4.48
CA SER A 162 22.76 -11.68 5.08
C SER A 162 23.26 -13.13 5.11
N LYS A 163 24.18 -13.49 4.19
CA LYS A 163 24.71 -14.86 4.06
C LYS A 163 26.01 -15.08 4.83
N CYS A 164 26.95 -14.15 4.71
CA CYS A 164 28.29 -14.28 5.29
C CYS A 164 28.44 -13.59 6.64
N ALA A 165 27.43 -12.81 7.07
CA ALA A 165 27.48 -11.94 8.25
C ALA A 165 28.66 -10.92 8.25
N THR A 166 29.34 -10.75 7.11
CA THR A 166 30.36 -9.72 6.91
C THR A 166 29.73 -8.33 7.02
N ASN A 167 30.40 -7.46 7.75
CA ASN A 167 30.05 -6.05 7.88
C ASN A 167 31.08 -5.18 7.17
N LEU A 168 30.65 -4.04 6.66
CA LEU A 168 31.51 -3.03 6.04
C LEU A 168 31.02 -1.67 6.50
N GLY A 169 31.90 -0.86 7.09
CA GLY A 169 31.54 0.49 7.55
C GLY A 169 31.25 1.40 6.37
N LEU A 170 30.38 2.39 6.58
CA LEU A 170 30.11 3.43 5.58
C LEU A 170 31.37 4.28 5.34
N ASP A 171 32.11 4.62 6.40
CA ASP A 171 33.35 5.40 6.32
C ASP A 171 34.43 4.72 5.47
N ASP A 172 34.54 3.39 5.55
CA ASP A 172 35.49 2.60 4.73
C ASP A 172 35.18 2.73 3.24
N LEU A 173 33.89 2.79 2.89
CA LEU A 173 33.44 2.94 1.50
C LEU A 173 33.63 4.37 1.01
N GLU A 174 33.26 5.36 1.82
CA GLU A 174 33.42 6.77 1.46
C GLU A 174 34.89 7.16 1.27
N ALA A 175 35.81 6.60 2.07
CA ALA A 175 37.24 6.79 1.90
C ALA A 175 37.75 6.25 0.56
N ILE A 176 37.24 5.11 0.09
CA ILE A 176 37.59 4.53 -1.21
C ILE A 176 37.07 5.40 -2.35
N PHE A 177 35.80 5.83 -2.30
CA PHE A 177 35.19 6.63 -3.36
C PHE A 177 35.71 8.08 -3.42
N SER A 178 36.19 8.63 -2.32
CA SER A 178 36.77 9.99 -2.28
C SER A 178 38.24 10.03 -2.70
N GLY A 179 38.95 8.89 -2.68
CA GLY A 179 40.36 8.78 -3.04
C GLY A 179 40.65 8.57 -4.53
N ASP A 180 39.67 8.09 -5.30
CA ASP A 180 39.82 7.74 -6.72
C ASP A 180 39.55 8.90 -7.71
N PHE A 181 39.16 10.08 -7.23
CA PHE A 181 38.86 11.26 -8.05
C PHE A 181 39.64 12.53 -7.65
N GLY A 182 40.74 12.39 -6.89
CA GLY A 182 41.67 13.47 -6.53
C GLY A 182 42.83 13.62 -7.50
#